data_AF-A0A101MRC2-F1
#
_entry.id   AF-A0A101MRC2-F1
#
_cell.length_a   1.000
_cell.length_b   1.000
_cell.length_c   1.000
_cell.angle_alpha   90.00
_cell.angle_beta   90.00
_cell.angle_gamma   90.00
#
_symmetry.space_group_name_H-M   'P 1'
#
loop_
_entity.id
_entity.type
_entity.pdbx_description
1 polymer ?
#
loop_
_entity_poly.entity_id
_entity_poly.type
_entity_poly.pdbx_seq_one_letter_code
_entity_poly.pdbx_strand_id
1 'polypeptide(L)'
;MRIMIGSFDDAEWTRVYQQCYEYVPAISLSAPPPLFLSFSPFPCPHLIKNQNSNIRPGGWIEQLEASPYIECDDDSLPADNILRTWGPALSACGKRAGRPLETIDMMQDAFRKAGFVDICEKEYKWPIGPWARDQRYKEAGTVNYQHWMSGMEGWAMWLLCKFGAPEPWSHDEVIVYVAKLRAELQKSRYHVYERARRVWARKPFPEEIAERERAEANERAMANQRAEANQRAEANQRAAVKTEEAVKIEE
;
A
#
# COMPACT_ATOMS: atom_id res chain seq x y z
N MET A 1 12.09 -0.84 9.76
CA MET A 1 12.15 0.26 8.77
C MET A 1 11.07 1.27 9.11
N ARG A 2 11.37 2.58 9.10
CA ARG A 2 10.58 3.63 9.76
C ARG A 2 10.17 4.68 8.73
N ILE A 3 8.87 4.95 8.65
CA ILE A 3 8.24 5.98 7.82
C ILE A 3 8.01 7.21 8.71
N MET A 4 8.35 8.41 8.24
CA MET A 4 8.05 9.69 8.92
C MET A 4 7.01 10.47 8.10
N ILE A 5 6.01 11.03 8.76
CA ILE A 5 5.04 12.00 8.19
C ILE A 5 4.92 13.17 9.18
N GLY A 6 5.00 14.42 8.69
CA GLY A 6 4.51 15.59 9.41
C GLY A 6 5.20 16.91 9.04
N SER A 7 4.40 17.96 8.80
CA SER A 7 4.80 19.37 8.72
C SER A 7 4.04 20.16 9.81
N PHE A 8 4.72 20.70 10.82
CA PHE A 8 4.12 21.53 11.90
C PHE A 8 5.11 22.63 12.36
N ASP A 9 4.59 23.72 12.96
CA ASP A 9 5.36 24.88 13.43
C ASP A 9 5.84 24.74 14.89
N ASP A 10 6.83 25.57 15.27
CA ASP A 10 7.52 25.53 16.58
C ASP A 10 6.63 25.81 17.81
N ALA A 11 5.45 26.44 17.64
CA ALA A 11 4.61 26.84 18.76
C ALA A 11 3.61 25.74 19.18
N GLU A 12 3.17 24.90 18.23
CA GLU A 12 2.37 23.71 18.53
C GLU A 12 3.16 22.65 19.29
N TRP A 13 4.49 22.63 19.13
CA TRP A 13 5.38 21.76 19.90
C TRP A 13 5.24 21.96 21.41
N THR A 14 5.27 23.21 21.90
CA THR A 14 5.26 23.48 23.35
C THR A 14 3.94 23.07 24.01
N ARG A 15 2.81 23.22 23.31
CA ARG A 15 1.49 22.97 23.89
C ARG A 15 1.17 21.47 23.95
N VAL A 16 1.51 20.72 22.91
CA VAL A 16 1.40 19.25 22.90
C VAL A 16 2.39 18.63 23.89
N TYR A 17 3.58 19.21 24.03
CA TYR A 17 4.52 18.86 25.11
C TYR A 17 3.88 19.05 26.49
N GLN A 18 3.35 20.23 26.81
CA GLN A 18 2.83 20.55 28.14
C GLN A 18 1.70 19.60 28.59
N GLN A 19 0.80 19.24 27.66
CA GLN A 19 -0.38 18.43 27.97
C GLN A 19 -0.06 16.94 28.17
N CYS A 20 1.06 16.45 27.64
CA CYS A 20 1.52 15.08 27.86
C CYS A 20 2.28 14.89 29.19
N TYR A 21 2.71 15.95 29.88
CA TYR A 21 3.50 15.87 31.13
C TYR A 21 2.68 15.97 32.43
N GLU A 22 1.43 16.42 32.41
CA GLU A 22 0.66 16.66 33.65
C GLU A 22 0.03 15.40 34.29
N TYR A 23 0.11 14.22 33.67
CA TYR A 23 -0.39 12.97 34.25
C TYR A 23 0.65 11.83 34.12
N VAL A 24 1.63 11.81 35.02
CA VAL A 24 2.08 10.66 35.87
C VAL A 24 3.35 11.10 36.63
N PRO A 25 3.40 10.99 37.98
CA PRO A 25 4.50 11.53 38.79
C PRO A 25 5.77 10.66 38.79
N ALA A 26 6.92 11.35 38.61
CA ALA A 26 8.31 11.17 39.08
C ALA A 26 8.85 9.74 39.34
N ILE A 27 10.00 9.31 38.80
CA ILE A 27 11.37 9.89 38.90
C ILE A 27 12.11 9.71 37.53
N SER A 28 12.02 10.63 36.55
CA SER A 28 12.76 11.87 36.18
C SER A 28 14.05 11.74 35.31
N LEU A 29 13.83 11.93 33.99
CA LEU A 29 14.68 12.46 32.90
C LEU A 29 16.00 11.77 32.51
N SER A 30 15.92 10.67 31.75
CA SER A 30 16.84 10.38 30.61
C SER A 30 16.40 9.20 29.71
N ALA A 31 15.20 8.67 29.90
CA ALA A 31 14.61 7.67 29.00
C ALA A 31 13.56 8.32 28.08
N PRO A 32 13.55 8.03 26.76
CA PRO A 32 12.64 8.65 25.80
C PRO A 32 11.26 7.96 25.78
N PRO A 33 10.14 8.69 25.81
CA PRO A 33 8.83 8.15 25.43
C PRO A 33 8.00 9.12 24.55
N PRO A 34 6.80 8.75 24.09
CA PRO A 34 6.44 7.59 23.30
C PRO A 34 6.01 7.99 21.88
N LEU A 35 6.41 7.19 20.90
CA LEU A 35 6.10 7.36 19.48
C LEU A 35 4.78 6.67 19.16
N PHE A 36 3.82 7.39 18.57
CA PHE A 36 2.62 6.75 18.04
C PHE A 36 2.96 6.05 16.72
N LEU A 37 3.27 4.76 16.81
CA LEU A 37 3.55 3.84 15.70
C LEU A 37 2.23 3.16 15.29
N SER A 38 1.72 3.42 14.09
CA SER A 38 0.74 2.54 13.48
C SER A 38 1.46 1.56 12.55
N PHE A 39 1.62 0.33 13.01
CA PHE A 39 1.91 -0.82 12.14
C PHE A 39 0.57 -1.24 11.52
N SER A 40 0.21 -0.64 10.39
CA SER A 40 -0.95 -1.09 9.62
C SER A 40 -0.43 -1.70 8.33
N PRO A 41 -0.39 -3.04 8.19
CA PRO A 41 0.10 -3.74 6.99
C PRO A 41 -0.88 -3.62 5.80
N PHE A 42 -1.59 -2.50 5.70
CA PHE A 42 -2.70 -2.34 4.79
C PHE A 42 -2.56 -1.02 4.02
N PRO A 43 -2.76 -1.02 2.69
CA PRO A 43 -3.35 0.12 2.00
C PRO A 43 -4.84 0.09 2.37
N CYS A 44 -5.17 0.22 3.66
CA CYS A 44 -6.56 0.21 4.07
C CYS A 44 -7.11 1.55 3.58
N PRO A 45 -8.11 1.57 2.68
CA PRO A 45 -8.71 2.83 2.26
C PRO A 45 -9.20 3.65 3.46
N HIS A 46 -9.61 2.98 4.55
CA HIS A 46 -9.93 3.66 5.81
C HIS A 46 -8.73 4.35 6.46
N LEU A 47 -7.53 3.74 6.47
CA LEU A 47 -6.35 4.37 7.08
C LEU A 47 -5.91 5.59 6.26
N ILE A 48 -5.86 5.45 4.94
CA ILE A 48 -5.47 6.54 4.03
C ILE A 48 -6.53 7.66 4.05
N LYS A 49 -7.81 7.30 4.15
CA LYS A 49 -8.91 8.25 4.35
C LYS A 49 -8.84 8.97 5.71
N ASN A 50 -8.49 8.25 6.79
CA ASN A 50 -8.27 8.84 8.11
C ASN A 50 -7.04 9.75 8.15
N GLN A 51 -5.98 9.40 7.41
CA GLN A 51 -4.83 10.28 7.22
C GLN A 51 -5.24 11.55 6.49
N ASN A 52 -6.06 11.43 5.45
CA ASN A 52 -6.61 12.60 4.76
C ASN A 52 -7.40 13.51 5.73
N SER A 53 -8.20 12.98 6.65
CA SER A 53 -8.91 13.84 7.63
C SER A 53 -7.98 14.57 8.60
N ASN A 54 -6.82 13.99 8.92
CA ASN A 54 -5.90 14.54 9.94
C ASN A 54 -4.83 15.49 9.39
N ILE A 55 -4.60 15.50 8.08
CA ILE A 55 -3.61 16.37 7.43
C ILE A 55 -4.25 17.72 7.10
N ARG A 56 -3.48 18.82 7.24
CA ARG A 56 -3.94 20.15 6.80
C ARG A 56 -4.10 20.18 5.27
N PRO A 57 -5.05 20.93 4.71
CA PRO A 57 -5.11 21.13 3.27
C PRO A 57 -3.75 21.61 2.73
N GLY A 58 -3.30 21.05 1.61
CA GLY A 58 -1.96 21.29 1.06
C GLY A 58 -0.82 20.48 1.70
N GLY A 59 -1.07 19.75 2.79
CA GLY A 59 -0.08 18.88 3.43
C GLY A 59 0.24 17.64 2.60
N TRP A 60 1.47 17.12 2.75
CA TRP A 60 1.94 15.94 2.02
C TRP A 60 2.00 14.71 2.92
N ILE A 61 1.72 13.57 2.32
CA ILE A 61 1.89 12.25 2.93
C ILE A 61 2.72 11.39 2.00
N GLU A 62 3.56 10.56 2.62
CA GLU A 62 4.40 9.58 1.95
C GLU A 62 4.20 8.21 2.59
N GLN A 63 4.05 7.20 1.74
CA GLN A 63 4.04 5.80 2.14
C GLN A 63 5.08 5.05 1.32
N LEU A 64 5.85 4.20 1.99
CA LEU A 64 6.92 3.38 1.42
C LEU A 64 6.73 1.94 1.86
N GLU A 65 6.50 1.05 0.91
CA GLU A 65 6.23 -0.37 1.17
C GLU A 65 7.18 -1.25 0.37
N ALA A 66 7.46 -2.45 0.89
CA ALA A 66 8.28 -3.47 0.24
C ALA A 66 7.42 -4.68 -0.14
N SER A 67 7.72 -5.25 -1.30
CA SER A 67 7.14 -6.49 -1.80
C SER A 67 7.62 -7.68 -0.96
N PRO A 68 6.75 -8.65 -0.63
CA PRO A 68 7.19 -9.87 0.01
C PRO A 68 7.96 -10.80 -0.94
N TYR A 69 8.04 -10.49 -2.24
CA TYR A 69 8.69 -11.32 -3.23
C TYR A 69 10.19 -11.01 -3.34
N ILE A 70 10.99 -12.07 -3.30
CA ILE A 70 12.42 -12.02 -3.59
C ILE A 70 12.62 -12.22 -5.09
N GLU A 71 13.24 -11.24 -5.73
CA GLU A 71 13.47 -11.18 -7.17
C GLU A 71 14.97 -11.16 -7.48
N CYS A 72 15.30 -11.47 -8.73
CA CYS A 72 16.65 -11.57 -9.25
C CYS A 72 16.60 -11.36 -10.77
N ASP A 73 17.46 -10.49 -11.30
CA ASP A 73 17.48 -10.13 -12.72
C ASP A 73 18.47 -10.96 -13.57
N ASP A 74 19.47 -11.59 -12.95
CA ASP A 74 20.66 -12.11 -13.64
C ASP A 74 20.85 -13.63 -13.52
N ASP A 75 19.75 -14.35 -13.28
CA ASP A 75 19.68 -15.81 -13.11
C ASP A 75 20.60 -16.38 -12.01
N SER A 76 21.21 -15.52 -11.18
CA SER A 76 22.07 -15.95 -10.09
C SER A 76 21.31 -16.80 -9.06
N LEU A 77 20.01 -16.58 -8.91
CA LEU A 77 19.11 -17.39 -8.10
C LEU A 77 18.42 -18.49 -8.92
N PRO A 78 18.70 -19.79 -8.66
CA PRO A 78 18.04 -20.90 -9.35
C PRO A 78 16.51 -20.88 -9.20
N ALA A 79 15.79 -21.40 -10.20
CA ALA A 79 14.31 -21.42 -10.21
C ALA A 79 13.70 -22.31 -9.12
N ASP A 80 14.42 -23.34 -8.69
CA ASP A 80 14.05 -24.29 -7.63
C ASP A 80 14.52 -23.85 -6.23
N ASN A 81 15.14 -22.67 -6.11
CA ASN A 81 15.66 -22.20 -4.84
C ASN A 81 14.53 -21.83 -3.86
N ILE A 82 14.69 -22.23 -2.59
CA ILE A 82 13.72 -21.97 -1.52
C ILE A 82 13.43 -20.48 -1.29
N LEU A 83 14.35 -19.55 -1.63
CA LEU A 83 14.07 -18.12 -1.54
C LEU A 83 12.87 -17.69 -2.40
N ARG A 84 12.62 -18.40 -3.51
CA ARG A 84 11.47 -18.15 -4.38
C ARG A 84 10.14 -18.62 -3.78
N THR A 85 10.16 -19.51 -2.78
CA THR A 85 8.93 -19.97 -2.12
C THR A 85 8.41 -18.97 -1.08
N TRP A 86 9.26 -18.06 -0.59
CA TRP A 86 8.92 -17.10 0.46
C TRP A 86 7.73 -16.20 0.10
N GLY A 87 7.83 -15.45 -1.00
CA GLY A 87 6.79 -14.52 -1.44
C GLY A 87 5.43 -15.20 -1.67
N PRO A 88 5.34 -16.28 -2.47
CA PRO A 88 4.10 -17.01 -2.68
C PRO A 88 3.50 -17.59 -1.39
N ALA A 89 4.32 -18.15 -0.50
CA ALA A 89 3.84 -18.73 0.75
C ALA A 89 3.19 -17.66 1.64
N LEU A 90 3.88 -16.53 1.85
CA LEU A 90 3.34 -15.45 2.67
C LEU A 90 2.16 -14.73 2.02
N SER A 91 2.20 -14.50 0.70
CA SER A 91 1.06 -13.94 -0.04
C SER A 91 -0.20 -14.80 0.12
N ALA A 92 -0.07 -16.12 -0.04
CA ALA A 92 -1.19 -17.04 0.10
C ALA A 92 -1.76 -17.04 1.53
N CYS A 93 -0.89 -17.02 2.55
CA CYS A 93 -1.29 -16.88 3.95
C CYS A 93 -1.97 -15.53 4.20
N GLY A 94 -1.42 -14.44 3.66
CA GLY A 94 -1.99 -13.11 3.76
C GLY A 94 -3.41 -13.06 3.18
N LYS A 95 -3.63 -13.61 1.98
CA LYS A 95 -4.97 -13.70 1.36
C LYS A 95 -5.95 -14.47 2.24
N ARG A 96 -5.56 -15.62 2.81
CA ARG A 96 -6.41 -16.39 3.74
C ARG A 96 -6.68 -15.65 5.05
N ALA A 97 -5.74 -14.85 5.52
CA ALA A 97 -5.91 -13.99 6.68
C ALA A 97 -6.79 -12.76 6.41
N GLY A 98 -7.21 -12.53 5.16
CA GLY A 98 -7.88 -11.28 4.74
C GLY A 98 -6.94 -10.07 4.70
N ARG A 99 -5.63 -10.31 4.59
CA ARG A 99 -4.53 -9.34 4.63
C ARG A 99 -3.58 -9.55 3.45
N PRO A 100 -3.98 -9.16 2.22
CA PRO A 100 -3.11 -9.29 1.05
C PRO A 100 -1.82 -8.49 1.27
N LEU A 101 -0.69 -9.04 0.84
CA LEU A 101 0.65 -8.46 1.01
C LEU A 101 1.13 -7.73 -0.25
N GLU A 102 0.34 -7.73 -1.31
CA GLU A 102 0.57 -7.04 -2.58
C GLU A 102 0.25 -5.53 -2.51
N THR A 103 0.53 -4.91 -1.36
CA THR A 103 0.22 -3.51 -1.07
C THR A 103 0.84 -2.57 -2.10
N ILE A 104 2.06 -2.85 -2.53
CA ILE A 104 2.81 -2.03 -3.49
C ILE A 104 2.02 -1.74 -4.78
N ASP A 105 1.22 -2.68 -5.26
CA ASP A 105 0.48 -2.52 -6.52
C ASP A 105 -0.81 -1.70 -6.34
N MET A 106 -1.31 -1.58 -5.11
CA MET A 106 -2.59 -0.93 -4.81
C MET A 106 -2.46 0.47 -4.21
N MET A 107 -1.26 0.87 -3.76
CA MET A 107 -1.06 2.12 -3.02
C MET A 107 -1.50 3.36 -3.82
N GLN A 108 -1.08 3.50 -5.07
CA GLN A 108 -1.40 4.68 -5.88
C GLN A 108 -2.92 4.87 -6.00
N ASP A 109 -3.64 3.79 -6.31
CA ASP A 109 -5.09 3.80 -6.40
C ASP A 109 -5.76 4.08 -5.05
N ALA A 110 -5.18 3.60 -3.96
CA ALA A 110 -5.70 3.84 -2.62
C ALA A 110 -5.59 5.33 -2.23
N PHE A 111 -4.49 6.00 -2.58
CA PHE A 111 -4.35 7.45 -2.42
C PHE A 111 -5.36 8.23 -3.28
N ARG A 112 -5.55 7.80 -4.54
CA ARG A 112 -6.54 8.42 -5.44
C ARG A 112 -7.96 8.29 -4.88
N LYS A 113 -8.33 7.09 -4.44
CA LYS A 113 -9.65 6.80 -3.84
C LYS A 113 -9.88 7.56 -2.52
N ALA A 114 -8.82 7.82 -1.77
CA ALA A 114 -8.89 8.62 -0.55
C ALA A 114 -9.02 10.13 -0.82
N GLY A 115 -8.87 10.57 -2.08
CA GLY A 115 -9.06 11.95 -2.50
C GLY A 115 -7.79 12.81 -2.43
N PHE A 116 -6.60 12.21 -2.37
CA PHE A 116 -5.34 12.94 -2.52
C PHE A 116 -5.14 13.38 -3.98
N VAL A 117 -4.38 14.47 -4.15
CA VAL A 117 -3.98 15.07 -5.44
C VAL A 117 -2.46 15.08 -5.57
N ASP A 118 -1.95 15.41 -6.75
CA ASP A 118 -0.51 15.43 -7.06
C ASP A 118 0.21 14.14 -6.67
N ILE A 119 -0.43 13.00 -6.97
CA ILE A 119 0.09 11.67 -6.61
C ILE A 119 1.31 11.38 -7.48
N CYS A 120 2.42 11.12 -6.83
CA CYS A 120 3.65 10.69 -7.46
C CYS A 120 4.10 9.34 -6.90
N GLU A 121 4.78 8.58 -7.74
CA GLU A 121 5.22 7.23 -7.42
C GLU A 121 6.66 7.02 -7.89
N LYS A 122 7.42 6.27 -7.09
CA LYS A 122 8.75 5.82 -7.47
C LYS A 122 8.98 4.41 -6.99
N GLU A 123 9.41 3.55 -7.91
CA GLU A 123 9.81 2.19 -7.63
C GLU A 123 11.32 2.09 -7.41
N TYR A 124 11.73 1.21 -6.50
CA TYR A 124 13.09 0.94 -6.11
C TYR A 124 13.35 -0.56 -6.12
N LYS A 125 14.55 -0.94 -6.52
CA LYS A 125 15.08 -2.29 -6.28
C LYS A 125 15.93 -2.24 -5.02
N TRP A 126 15.49 -2.91 -3.96
CA TRP A 126 16.19 -2.94 -2.70
C TRP A 126 17.01 -4.21 -2.57
N PRO A 127 18.34 -4.12 -2.71
CA PRO A 127 19.19 -5.29 -2.64
C PRO A 127 19.07 -5.95 -1.26
N ILE A 128 19.12 -7.28 -1.26
CA ILE A 128 19.26 -8.08 -0.05
C ILE A 128 20.70 -8.61 -0.06
N GLY A 129 21.58 -7.94 0.69
CA GLY A 129 23.00 -8.27 0.76
C GLY A 129 23.93 -7.26 0.07
N PRO A 130 25.25 -7.36 0.30
CA PRO A 130 26.25 -6.40 -0.15
C PRO A 130 26.73 -6.62 -1.60
N TRP A 131 25.84 -7.04 -2.51
CA TRP A 131 26.23 -7.42 -3.87
C TRP A 131 26.20 -6.28 -4.90
N ALA A 132 25.48 -5.20 -4.61
CA ALA A 132 25.38 -4.07 -5.52
C ALA A 132 26.75 -3.42 -5.79
N ARG A 133 26.99 -3.02 -7.05
CA ARG A 133 28.24 -2.33 -7.44
C ARG A 133 28.33 -0.91 -6.86
N ASP A 134 27.21 -0.20 -6.85
CA ASP A 134 27.12 1.14 -6.28
C ASP A 134 27.22 1.07 -4.76
N GLN A 135 28.08 1.92 -4.18
CA GLN A 135 28.39 1.93 -2.76
C GLN A 135 27.16 2.21 -1.87
N ARG A 136 26.26 3.10 -2.30
CA ARG A 136 25.04 3.42 -1.54
C ARG A 136 24.10 2.24 -1.50
N TYR A 137 23.94 1.55 -2.63
CA TYR A 137 23.10 0.35 -2.70
C TYR A 137 23.74 -0.83 -1.97
N LYS A 138 25.06 -0.92 -1.93
CA LYS A 138 25.77 -1.94 -1.14
C LYS A 138 25.54 -1.76 0.36
N GLU A 139 25.63 -0.53 0.85
CA GLU A 139 25.36 -0.20 2.25
C GLU A 139 23.89 -0.47 2.60
N ALA A 140 22.96 0.02 1.76
CA ALA A 140 21.53 -0.24 1.93
C ALA A 140 21.23 -1.75 1.95
N GLY A 141 21.83 -2.52 1.04
CA GLY A 141 21.65 -3.97 0.98
C GLY A 141 22.24 -4.71 2.17
N THR A 142 23.32 -4.20 2.75
CA THR A 142 23.90 -4.74 4.00
C THR A 142 22.94 -4.55 5.17
N VAL A 143 22.35 -3.36 5.29
CA VAL A 143 21.35 -3.07 6.34
C VAL A 143 20.10 -3.92 6.12
N ASN A 144 19.64 -4.03 4.88
CA ASN A 144 18.46 -4.83 4.55
C ASN A 144 18.69 -6.32 4.79
N TYR A 145 19.88 -6.84 4.50
CA TYR A 145 20.24 -8.21 4.84
C TYR A 145 20.11 -8.48 6.35
N GLN A 146 20.60 -7.58 7.21
CA GLN A 146 20.42 -7.74 8.66
C GLN A 146 18.94 -7.68 9.07
N HIS A 147 18.15 -6.84 8.40
CA HIS A 147 16.71 -6.77 8.61
C HIS A 147 16.03 -8.10 8.29
N TRP A 148 16.35 -8.72 7.16
CA TRP A 148 15.85 -10.04 6.78
C TRP A 148 16.31 -11.13 7.77
N MET A 149 17.59 -11.19 8.09
CA MET A 149 18.15 -12.23 8.96
C MET A 149 17.52 -12.26 10.36
N SER A 150 17.25 -11.08 10.92
CA SER A 150 16.61 -10.92 12.23
C SER A 150 15.08 -10.98 12.19
N GLY A 151 14.45 -10.53 11.10
CA GLY A 151 13.00 -10.34 11.00
C GLY A 151 12.20 -11.54 10.49
N MET A 152 12.76 -12.34 9.57
CA MET A 152 12.03 -13.39 8.83
C MET A 152 11.20 -14.31 9.74
N GLU A 153 11.79 -14.76 10.85
CA GLU A 153 11.13 -15.68 11.77
C GLU A 153 9.85 -15.10 12.36
N GLY A 154 9.89 -13.85 12.83
CA GLY A 154 8.73 -13.16 13.39
C GLY A 154 7.63 -12.94 12.35
N TRP A 155 8.01 -12.63 11.10
CA TRP A 155 7.04 -12.43 10.00
C TRP A 155 6.36 -13.73 9.59
N ALA A 156 7.13 -14.81 9.52
CA ALA A 156 6.67 -16.12 9.09
C ALA A 156 5.82 -16.82 10.15
N MET A 157 6.19 -16.70 11.44
CA MET A 157 5.63 -17.51 12.53
C MET A 157 4.12 -17.38 12.63
N TRP A 158 3.60 -16.16 12.73
CA TRP A 158 2.15 -15.98 12.90
C TRP A 158 1.37 -16.36 11.63
N LEU A 159 1.86 -15.97 10.44
CA LEU A 159 1.17 -16.20 9.18
C LEU A 159 1.11 -17.70 8.81
N LEU A 160 2.23 -18.41 8.89
CA LEU A 160 2.33 -19.81 8.49
C LEU A 160 1.64 -20.73 9.51
N CYS A 161 1.77 -20.46 10.83
CA CYS A 161 1.14 -21.29 11.85
C CYS A 161 -0.37 -21.12 11.97
N LYS A 162 -0.93 -20.00 11.48
CA LYS A 162 -2.39 -19.76 11.51
C LYS A 162 -3.07 -20.00 10.17
N PHE A 163 -2.39 -19.65 9.09
CA PHE A 163 -2.95 -19.64 7.75
C PHE A 163 -2.10 -20.43 6.77
N GLY A 164 -1.19 -21.31 7.21
CA GLY A 164 -0.47 -22.25 6.35
C GLY A 164 -1.43 -23.15 5.56
N ALA A 165 -0.96 -23.66 4.43
CA ALA A 165 -1.69 -24.62 3.61
C ALA A 165 -0.74 -25.78 3.23
N PRO A 166 -1.23 -27.02 3.04
CA PRO A 166 -2.64 -27.46 3.14
C PRO A 166 -3.22 -27.43 4.56
N GLU A 167 -2.37 -27.59 5.57
CA GLU A 167 -2.70 -27.40 6.99
C GLU A 167 -1.84 -26.27 7.58
N PRO A 168 -2.25 -25.63 8.69
CA PRO A 168 -1.41 -24.66 9.38
C PRO A 168 -0.11 -25.33 9.85
N TRP A 169 1.01 -24.64 9.63
CA TRP A 169 2.32 -25.22 9.93
C TRP A 169 2.55 -25.29 11.44
N SER A 170 3.31 -26.29 11.86
CA SER A 170 3.85 -26.33 13.21
C SER A 170 4.97 -25.29 13.38
N HIS A 171 5.23 -24.93 14.64
CA HIS A 171 6.32 -24.00 14.99
C HIS A 171 7.68 -24.49 14.49
N ASP A 172 7.94 -25.79 14.61
CA ASP A 172 9.21 -26.40 14.21
C ASP A 172 9.40 -26.38 12.69
N GLU A 173 8.33 -26.59 11.91
CA GLU A 173 8.37 -26.46 10.45
C GLU A 173 8.74 -25.05 10.02
N VAL A 174 8.18 -24.02 10.69
CA VAL A 174 8.52 -22.63 10.40
C VAL A 174 9.99 -22.34 10.74
N ILE A 175 10.48 -22.80 11.90
CA ILE A 175 11.89 -22.63 12.27
C ILE A 175 12.81 -23.27 11.21
N VAL A 176 12.53 -24.51 10.82
CA VAL A 176 13.33 -25.22 9.81
C VAL A 176 13.28 -24.50 8.47
N TYR A 177 12.10 -24.01 8.07
CA TYR A 177 11.94 -23.24 6.84
C TYR A 177 12.76 -21.94 6.85
N VAL A 178 12.67 -21.16 7.92
CA VAL A 178 13.44 -19.92 8.09
C VAL A 178 14.95 -20.20 8.17
N ALA A 179 15.38 -21.29 8.81
CA ALA A 179 16.78 -21.70 8.84
C ALA A 179 17.32 -21.99 7.44
N LYS A 180 16.55 -22.68 6.59
CA LYS A 180 16.92 -22.95 5.18
C LYS A 180 17.02 -21.66 4.37
N LEU A 181 16.08 -20.72 4.55
CA LEU A 181 16.13 -19.41 3.89
C LEU A 181 17.36 -18.60 4.30
N ARG A 182 17.67 -18.54 5.61
CA ARG A 182 18.87 -17.90 6.15
C ARG A 182 20.14 -18.49 5.53
N ALA A 183 20.21 -19.82 5.39
CA ALA A 183 21.36 -20.49 4.78
C ALA A 183 21.54 -20.16 3.29
N GLU A 184 20.45 -19.98 2.54
CA GLU A 184 20.54 -19.52 1.14
C GLU A 184 20.92 -18.03 1.05
N LEU A 185 20.35 -17.16 1.88
CA LEU A 185 20.69 -15.72 1.89
C LEU A 185 22.16 -15.45 2.25
N GLN A 186 22.76 -16.30 3.09
CA GLN A 186 24.19 -16.21 3.41
C GLN A 186 25.11 -16.45 2.21
N LYS A 187 24.61 -17.04 1.12
CA LYS A 187 25.40 -17.27 -0.09
C LYS A 187 25.57 -15.97 -0.86
N SER A 188 26.76 -15.39 -0.78
CA SER A 188 27.13 -14.11 -1.42
C SER A 188 27.03 -14.06 -2.95
N ARG A 189 26.64 -15.14 -3.63
CA ARG A 189 26.55 -15.21 -5.09
C ARG A 189 25.20 -14.78 -5.65
N TYR A 190 24.18 -14.63 -4.81
CA TYR A 190 22.83 -14.29 -5.25
C TYR A 190 22.65 -12.79 -5.30
N HIS A 191 22.32 -12.25 -6.47
CA HIS A 191 21.99 -10.85 -6.66
C HIS A 191 20.49 -10.63 -6.48
N VAL A 192 20.02 -10.94 -5.27
CA VAL A 192 18.62 -10.88 -4.88
C VAL A 192 18.22 -9.50 -4.37
N TYR A 193 17.00 -9.07 -4.71
CA TYR A 193 16.40 -7.83 -4.23
C TYR A 193 14.91 -8.02 -3.93
N GLU A 194 14.33 -7.10 -3.18
CA GLU A 194 12.89 -6.90 -3.09
C GLU A 194 12.50 -5.61 -3.82
N ARG A 195 11.32 -5.60 -4.46
CA ARG A 195 10.77 -4.36 -5.01
C ARG A 195 10.22 -3.53 -3.87
N ALA A 196 10.56 -2.25 -3.82
CA ALA A 196 9.97 -1.31 -2.90
C ALA A 196 9.36 -0.14 -3.68
N ARG A 197 8.28 0.42 -3.15
CA ARG A 197 7.54 1.47 -3.81
C ARG A 197 7.20 2.58 -2.85
N ARG A 198 7.56 3.80 -3.25
CA ARG A 198 7.26 5.04 -2.56
C ARG A 198 6.15 5.74 -3.31
N VAL A 199 5.05 6.03 -2.63
CA VAL A 199 3.96 6.87 -3.13
C VAL A 199 3.86 8.08 -2.22
N TRP A 200 3.86 9.27 -2.79
CA TRP A 200 3.62 10.50 -2.05
C TRP A 200 2.56 11.33 -2.76
N ALA A 201 1.72 11.98 -1.97
CA ALA A 201 0.62 12.78 -2.49
C ALA A 201 0.27 13.92 -1.54
N ARG A 202 -0.41 14.92 -2.08
CA ARG A 202 -0.83 16.12 -1.37
C ARG A 202 -2.32 16.06 -1.07
N LYS A 203 -2.71 16.52 0.12
CA LYS A 203 -4.12 16.76 0.42
C LYS A 203 -4.62 17.96 -0.40
N PRO A 204 -5.73 17.83 -1.14
CA PRO A 204 -6.27 18.95 -1.91
C PRO A 204 -6.65 20.12 -1.00
N PHE A 205 -6.55 21.32 -1.56
CA PHE A 205 -7.10 22.52 -0.96
C PHE A 205 -8.64 22.51 -1.03
N PRO A 206 -9.34 23.23 -0.13
CA PRO A 206 -10.80 23.28 -0.15
C PRO A 206 -11.36 23.77 -1.49
N GLU A 207 -10.66 24.69 -2.16
CA GLU A 207 -11.05 25.22 -3.47
C GLU A 207 -10.99 24.12 -4.54
N GLU A 208 -9.93 23.30 -4.56
CA GLU A 208 -9.76 22.17 -5.48
C GLU A 208 -10.85 21.10 -5.25
N ILE A 209 -11.27 20.88 -4.00
CA ILE A 209 -12.38 19.96 -3.67
C ILE A 209 -13.70 20.53 -4.23
N ALA A 210 -13.99 21.80 -3.97
CA ALA A 210 -15.23 22.44 -4.43
C ALA A 210 -15.32 22.51 -5.97
N GLU A 211 -14.20 22.75 -6.65
CA GLU A 211 -14.12 22.66 -8.12
C GLU A 211 -14.41 21.25 -8.63
N ARG A 212 -13.84 20.22 -7.99
CA ARG A 212 -14.09 18.83 -8.36
C ARG A 212 -15.56 18.44 -8.17
N GLU A 213 -16.15 18.80 -7.04
CA GLU A 213 -17.58 18.52 -6.76
C GLU A 213 -18.50 19.22 -7.77
N ARG A 214 -18.19 20.47 -8.15
CA ARG A 214 -18.93 21.19 -9.20
C ARG A 214 -18.79 20.52 -10.57
N ALA A 215 -17.60 20.07 -10.93
CA ALA A 215 -17.36 19.36 -12.18
C ALA A 215 -18.12 18.02 -12.22
N GLU A 216 -18.06 17.24 -11.14
CA GLU A 216 -18.79 15.97 -11.00
C GLU A 216 -20.31 16.16 -11.07
N ALA A 217 -20.84 17.23 -10.46
CA ALA A 217 -22.26 17.56 -10.54
C ALA A 217 -22.70 17.93 -11.97
N ASN A 218 -21.89 18.73 -12.67
CA ASN A 218 -22.16 19.10 -14.06
C ASN A 218 -22.12 17.89 -15.00
N GLU A 219 -21.16 16.99 -14.81
CA GLU A 219 -21.05 15.76 -15.61
C GLU A 219 -22.27 14.85 -15.39
N ARG A 220 -22.71 14.66 -14.14
CA ARG A 220 -23.94 13.90 -13.82
C ARG A 220 -25.18 14.54 -14.43
N ALA A 221 -25.30 15.87 -14.39
CA ALA A 221 -26.42 16.57 -15.01
C ALA A 221 -26.44 16.36 -16.54
N MET A 222 -25.28 16.46 -17.21
CA MET A 222 -25.17 16.19 -18.64
C MET A 222 -25.45 14.72 -18.99
N ALA A 223 -25.00 13.77 -18.17
CA ALA A 223 -25.28 12.35 -18.37
C ALA A 223 -26.79 12.04 -18.27
N ASN A 224 -27.49 12.64 -17.30
CA ASN A 224 -28.94 12.50 -17.15
C ASN A 224 -29.68 13.10 -18.35
N GLN A 225 -29.30 14.30 -18.81
CA GLN A 225 -29.90 14.92 -20.00
C GLN A 225 -29.70 14.07 -21.26
N ARG A 226 -28.51 13.47 -21.44
CA ARG A 226 -28.24 12.53 -22.55
C ARG A 226 -29.11 11.27 -22.45
N ALA A 227 -29.27 10.71 -21.25
CA ALA A 227 -30.12 9.55 -21.03
C ALA A 227 -31.59 9.86 -21.34
N GLU A 228 -32.11 10.99 -20.88
CA GLU A 228 -33.48 11.44 -21.18
C GLU A 228 -33.69 11.68 -22.67
N ALA A 229 -32.72 12.31 -23.35
CA ALA A 229 -32.78 12.53 -24.80
C ALA A 229 -32.80 11.19 -25.58
N ASN A 230 -31.97 10.23 -25.19
CA ASN A 230 -31.96 8.89 -25.81
C ASN A 230 -33.28 8.16 -25.58
N GLN A 231 -33.84 8.20 -24.37
CA GLN A 231 -35.14 7.59 -24.08
C GLN A 231 -36.26 8.22 -24.92
N ARG A 232 -36.25 9.56 -25.10
CA ARG A 232 -37.20 10.25 -25.97
C ARG A 232 -37.03 9.86 -27.44
N ALA A 233 -35.80 9.74 -27.93
CA ALA A 233 -35.52 9.32 -29.30
C ALA A 233 -36.01 7.89 -29.56
N GLU A 234 -35.74 6.95 -28.64
CA GLU A 234 -36.23 5.57 -28.73
C GLU A 234 -37.77 5.51 -28.69
N ALA A 235 -38.42 6.30 -27.83
CA ALA A 235 -39.87 6.38 -27.76
C ALA A 235 -40.47 6.90 -29.08
N ASN A 236 -39.88 7.96 -29.65
CA ASN A 236 -40.31 8.51 -30.94
C ASN A 236 -40.11 7.51 -32.09
N GLN A 237 -39.00 6.77 -32.09
CA GLN A 237 -38.72 5.76 -33.10
C GLN A 237 -39.70 4.58 -33.00
N ARG A 238 -40.02 4.11 -31.79
CA ARG A 238 -41.06 3.09 -31.56
C ARG A 238 -42.44 3.57 -31.99
N ALA A 239 -42.76 4.84 -31.74
CA ALA A 239 -44.03 5.43 -32.18
C ALA A 239 -44.11 5.46 -33.71
N ALA A 240 -43.05 5.90 -34.39
CA ALA A 240 -43.01 5.95 -35.86
C ALA A 240 -43.20 4.57 -36.51
N VAL A 241 -42.52 3.52 -35.99
CA VAL A 241 -42.70 2.14 -36.47
C VAL A 241 -44.14 1.67 -36.32
N LYS A 242 -44.78 1.94 -35.17
CA LYS A 242 -46.19 1.59 -34.97
C LYS A 242 -47.12 2.33 -35.93
N THR A 243 -46.84 3.59 -36.25
CA THR A 243 -47.63 4.36 -37.21
C THR A 243 -47.47 3.80 -38.63
N GLU A 244 -46.25 3.45 -39.06
CA GLU A 244 -46.02 2.81 -40.36
C GLU A 244 -46.67 1.43 -40.47
N GLU A 245 -46.65 0.63 -39.40
CA GLU A 245 -47.35 -0.66 -39.35
C GLU A 245 -48.87 -0.49 -39.44
N ALA A 246 -49.44 0.51 -38.77
CA ALA A 246 -50.88 0.77 -38.84
C ALA A 246 -51.34 1.17 -40.25
N VAL A 247 -50.56 2.00 -40.94
CA VAL A 247 -50.85 2.43 -42.32
C VAL A 247 -50.82 1.25 -43.31
N LYS A 248 -49.90 0.28 -43.11
CA LYS A 248 -49.82 -0.93 -43.95
C LYS A 248 -50.94 -1.94 -43.76
N ILE A 249 -51.73 -1.84 -42.68
CA ILE A 249 -52.84 -2.76 -42.39
C ILE A 249 -54.16 -2.24 -43.02
N GLU A 250 -54.21 -0.95 -43.39
CA GLU A 250 -55.40 -0.30 -43.98
C GLU A 250 -55.38 -0.26 -45.53
N GLU A 251 -54.28 -0.69 -46.17
CA GLU A 251 -54.18 -0.93 -47.64
C GLU A 251 -54.41 -2.40 -48.01
#